data_AF-A0A7S2AP59-F1
#
_entry.id   AF-A0A7S2AP59-F1
#
_cell.length_a   1.000
_cell.length_b   1.000
_cell.length_c   1.000
_cell.angle_alpha   90.00
_cell.angle_beta   90.00
_cell.angle_gamma   90.00
#
_symmetry.space_group_name_H-M   'P 1'
#
loop_
_entity.id
_entity.type
_entity.pdbx_description
1 polymer ?
#
loop_
_entity_poly.entity_id
_entity_poly.type
_entity_poly.pdbx_seq_one_letter_code
_entity_poly.pdbx_strand_id
1 'polypeptide(L)'
;PSWLASTGIVVDGGWTTGLAATVTSLLCVVSADVGAYTFGRLFGSTPLSPVSPKKTVEGAYGGMISAVLCAVGVRAALGAPVHLWASICVGLICFVGGILGDLIESSLKREVNIKDSGDVLPGHGGLLDRFDSYIFTGALCYFFWYWYTWLSKGAFTLSALLPPGTAVLFPYVT
;
A
#
# COMPACT_ATOMS: atom_id res chain seq x y z
N PRO A 1 29.22 -0.67 2.50
CA PRO A 1 29.90 0.62 2.79
C PRO A 1 29.01 1.51 3.68
N SER A 2 29.54 2.04 4.78
CA SER A 2 28.80 2.83 5.78
C SER A 2 28.14 4.10 5.22
N TRP A 3 28.67 4.68 4.13
CA TRP A 3 28.09 5.86 3.48
C TRP A 3 26.80 5.59 2.69
N LEU A 4 26.49 4.33 2.37
CA LEU A 4 25.21 3.94 1.74
C LEU A 4 24.08 3.78 2.77
N ALA A 5 24.41 3.57 4.05
CA ALA A 5 23.42 3.60 5.13
C ALA A 5 22.99 5.05 5.43
N SER A 6 23.92 6.02 5.35
CA SER A 6 23.62 7.44 5.62
C SER A 6 22.78 8.14 4.55
N THR A 7 22.63 7.56 3.36
CA THR A 7 21.75 8.12 2.32
C THR A 7 20.27 7.79 2.56
N GLY A 8 19.96 6.95 3.56
CA GLY A 8 18.62 6.38 3.73
C GLY A 8 18.22 5.52 2.54
N ILE A 9 19.20 5.07 1.73
CA ILE A 9 18.95 4.21 0.58
C ILE A 9 19.01 2.77 1.03
N VAL A 10 19.75 2.34 2.06
CA VAL A 10 19.85 0.91 2.42
C VAL A 10 19.15 0.63 3.76
N VAL A 11 18.16 -0.26 3.75
CA VAL A 11 17.62 -0.90 4.96
C VAL A 11 18.62 -1.98 5.36
N ASP A 12 18.92 -2.11 6.66
CA ASP A 12 19.83 -3.13 7.18
C ASP A 12 19.48 -4.50 6.60
N GLY A 13 20.41 -5.08 5.81
CA GLY A 13 20.17 -6.26 4.99
C GLY A 13 20.41 -6.09 3.48
N GLY A 14 20.74 -4.88 3.01
CA GLY A 14 21.18 -4.63 1.62
C GLY A 14 20.09 -4.22 0.64
N TRP A 15 18.85 -4.01 1.11
CA TRP A 15 17.73 -3.58 0.29
C TRP A 15 17.69 -2.07 0.13
N THR A 16 17.40 -1.57 -1.07
CA THR A 16 17.17 -0.13 -1.17
C THR A 16 15.83 0.27 -0.55
N THR A 17 15.68 1.43 0.07
CA THR A 17 14.41 1.91 0.67
C THR A 17 13.31 2.01 -0.37
N GLY A 18 13.66 2.44 -1.60
CA GLY A 18 12.76 2.41 -2.74
C GLY A 18 12.32 0.99 -3.11
N LEU A 19 13.23 0.03 -3.12
CA LEU A 19 12.90 -1.38 -3.40
C LEU A 19 12.03 -1.99 -2.30
N ALA A 20 12.38 -1.77 -1.04
CA ALA A 20 11.59 -2.26 0.11
C ALA A 20 10.17 -1.66 0.10
N ALA A 21 10.04 -0.36 -0.15
CA ALA A 21 8.75 0.32 -0.27
C ALA A 21 7.90 -0.25 -1.42
N THR A 22 8.54 -0.51 -2.57
CA THR A 22 7.87 -1.07 -3.76
C THR A 22 7.42 -2.51 -3.52
N VAL A 23 8.28 -3.37 -2.97
CA VAL A 23 7.92 -4.75 -2.64
C VAL A 23 6.80 -4.78 -1.61
N THR A 24 6.86 -3.91 -0.59
CA THR A 24 5.81 -3.82 0.43
C THR A 24 4.48 -3.41 -0.20
N SER A 25 4.45 -2.37 -1.04
CA SER A 25 3.19 -1.92 -1.67
C SER A 25 2.59 -2.99 -2.59
N LEU A 26 3.41 -3.68 -3.39
CA LEU A 26 2.97 -4.79 -4.24
C LEU A 26 2.37 -5.93 -3.42
N LEU A 27 3.05 -6.37 -2.36
CA LEU A 27 2.55 -7.43 -1.49
C LEU A 27 1.25 -7.02 -0.78
N CYS A 28 1.14 -5.77 -0.35
CA CYS A 28 -0.08 -5.26 0.27
C CYS A 28 -1.27 -5.25 -0.70
N VAL A 29 -1.07 -4.85 -1.97
CA VAL A 29 -2.13 -4.89 -3.00
C VAL A 29 -2.59 -6.33 -3.22
N VAL A 30 -1.66 -7.25 -3.46
CA VAL A 30 -1.98 -8.67 -3.65
C VAL A 30 -2.68 -9.25 -2.41
N SER A 31 -2.21 -8.89 -1.21
CA SER A 31 -2.83 -9.34 0.03
C SER A 31 -4.24 -8.77 0.21
N ALA A 32 -4.47 -7.51 -0.19
CA ALA A 32 -5.78 -6.88 -0.16
C ALA A 32 -6.77 -7.62 -1.07
N ASP A 33 -6.36 -7.97 -2.29
CA ASP A 33 -7.21 -8.67 -3.26
C ASP A 33 -7.54 -10.10 -2.79
N VAL A 34 -6.52 -10.83 -2.31
CA VAL A 34 -6.72 -12.18 -1.75
C VAL A 34 -7.62 -12.13 -0.52
N GLY A 35 -7.40 -11.16 0.37
CA GLY A 35 -8.25 -10.95 1.55
C GLY A 35 -9.69 -10.63 1.15
N ALA A 36 -9.87 -9.69 0.22
CA ALA A 36 -11.20 -9.30 -0.24
C ALA A 36 -11.94 -10.45 -0.92
N TYR A 37 -11.25 -11.24 -1.74
CA TYR A 37 -11.81 -12.43 -2.37
C TYR A 37 -12.17 -13.51 -1.36
N THR A 38 -11.27 -13.84 -0.43
CA THR A 38 -11.47 -14.93 0.54
C THR A 38 -12.58 -14.60 1.53
N PHE A 39 -12.51 -13.43 2.18
CA PHE A 39 -13.55 -12.99 3.11
C PHE A 39 -14.87 -12.69 2.39
N GLY A 40 -14.81 -12.13 1.18
CA GLY A 40 -15.99 -11.90 0.37
C GLY A 40 -16.69 -13.19 -0.06
N ARG A 41 -15.93 -14.27 -0.31
CA ARG A 41 -16.51 -15.58 -0.65
C ARG A 41 -17.04 -16.35 0.55
N LEU A 42 -16.41 -16.21 1.72
CA LEU A 42 -16.78 -16.93 2.93
C LEU A 42 -17.92 -16.26 3.70
N PHE A 43 -17.93 -14.92 3.75
CA PHE A 43 -18.84 -14.15 4.59
C PHE A 43 -19.63 -13.09 3.82
N GLY A 44 -19.36 -12.90 2.53
CA GLY A 44 -19.96 -11.83 1.74
C GLY A 44 -21.47 -11.99 1.59
N SER A 45 -22.20 -11.04 2.16
CA SER A 45 -23.66 -10.98 2.10
C SER A 45 -24.14 -9.62 1.59
N THR A 46 -23.37 -8.56 1.83
CA THR A 46 -23.76 -7.19 1.53
C THR A 46 -22.96 -6.67 0.33
N PRO A 47 -23.60 -6.35 -0.82
CA PRO A 47 -22.89 -5.80 -1.97
C PRO A 47 -22.32 -4.42 -1.66
N LEU A 48 -21.09 -4.16 -2.12
CA LEU A 48 -20.34 -2.92 -1.86
C LEU A 48 -20.85 -1.74 -2.69
N SER A 49 -21.25 -1.99 -3.95
CA SER A 49 -21.81 -0.95 -4.79
C SER A 49 -22.78 -1.52 -5.84
N PRO A 50 -23.76 -0.73 -6.31
CA PRO A 50 -24.58 -1.11 -7.46
C PRO A 50 -23.78 -1.22 -8.76
N VAL A 51 -22.57 -0.64 -8.78
CA VAL A 51 -21.63 -0.69 -9.91
C VAL A 51 -20.88 -2.04 -9.97
N SER A 52 -20.64 -2.68 -8.83
CA SER A 52 -19.99 -3.99 -8.77
C SER A 52 -20.68 -4.90 -7.74
N PRO A 53 -21.80 -5.54 -8.11
CA PRO A 53 -22.57 -6.39 -7.19
C PRO A 53 -21.83 -7.66 -6.73
N LYS A 54 -20.68 -7.98 -7.35
CA LYS A 54 -19.81 -9.08 -6.94
C LYS A 54 -18.88 -8.73 -5.78
N LYS A 55 -18.62 -7.43 -5.54
CA LYS A 55 -17.83 -6.98 -4.40
C LYS A 55 -18.73 -6.87 -3.19
N THR A 56 -18.26 -7.32 -2.04
CA THR A 56 -19.00 -7.28 -0.78
C THR A 56 -18.31 -6.39 0.25
N VAL A 57 -19.10 -5.81 1.15
CA VAL A 57 -18.60 -4.97 2.24
C VAL A 57 -17.74 -5.81 3.20
N GLU A 58 -18.15 -7.05 3.47
CA GLU A 58 -17.40 -7.98 4.30
C GLU A 58 -16.06 -8.36 3.65
N GLY A 59 -16.05 -8.53 2.32
CA GLY A 59 -14.83 -8.66 1.54
C GLY A 59 -13.94 -7.43 1.66
N ALA A 60 -14.48 -6.23 1.54
CA ALA A 60 -13.71 -5.00 1.71
C ALA A 60 -13.02 -4.93 3.09
N TYR A 61 -13.73 -5.27 4.17
CA TYR A 61 -13.10 -5.35 5.50
C TYR A 61 -12.00 -6.42 5.58
N GLY A 62 -12.22 -7.58 4.96
CA GLY A 62 -11.20 -8.64 4.87
C GLY A 62 -9.94 -8.21 4.13
N GLY A 63 -10.10 -7.49 3.01
CA GLY A 63 -8.99 -6.92 2.24
C GLY A 63 -8.24 -5.82 2.99
N MET A 64 -8.95 -4.98 3.76
CA MET A 64 -8.32 -3.96 4.60
C MET A 64 -7.45 -4.60 5.69
N ILE A 65 -7.98 -5.61 6.39
CA ILE A 65 -7.27 -6.29 7.47
C ILE A 65 -6.05 -7.04 6.90
N SER A 66 -6.20 -7.75 5.78
CA SER A 66 -5.09 -8.48 5.17
C SER A 66 -3.97 -7.55 4.69
N ALA A 67 -4.30 -6.41 4.08
CA ALA A 67 -3.32 -5.41 3.65
C ALA A 67 -2.52 -4.83 4.82
N VAL A 68 -3.20 -4.49 5.93
CA VAL A 68 -2.53 -3.97 7.14
C VAL A 68 -1.65 -5.04 7.78
N LEU A 69 -2.14 -6.28 7.91
CA LEU A 69 -1.34 -7.38 8.45
C LEU A 69 -0.13 -7.69 7.58
N CYS A 70 -0.28 -7.61 6.25
CA CYS A 70 0.82 -7.78 5.31
C CYS A 70 1.88 -6.68 5.51
N ALA A 71 1.49 -5.40 5.56
CA ALA A 71 2.42 -4.30 5.78
C ALA A 71 3.20 -4.43 7.10
N VAL A 72 2.51 -4.80 8.18
CA VAL A 72 3.12 -5.02 9.49
C VAL A 72 4.03 -6.26 9.49
N GLY A 73 3.62 -7.33 8.81
CA GLY A 73 4.40 -8.56 8.66
C GLY A 73 5.68 -8.34 7.85
N VAL A 74 5.60 -7.59 6.75
CA VAL A 74 6.78 -7.22 5.93
C VAL A 74 7.74 -6.35 6.73
N ARG A 75 7.24 -5.37 7.50
CA ARG A 75 8.06 -4.60 8.44
C ARG A 75 8.82 -5.51 9.40
N ALA A 76 8.13 -6.46 10.02
CA ALA A 76 8.73 -7.38 10.98
C ALA A 76 9.76 -8.32 10.33
N ALA A 77 9.45 -8.84 9.14
CA ALA A 77 10.31 -9.77 8.41
C ALA A 77 11.59 -9.11 7.88
N LEU A 78 11.50 -7.85 7.42
CA LEU A 78 12.65 -7.09 6.92
C LEU A 78 13.42 -6.35 8.01
N GLY A 79 12.97 -6.40 9.27
CA GLY A 79 13.55 -5.59 10.34
C GLY A 79 13.54 -4.09 10.03
N ALA A 80 12.59 -3.63 9.20
CA ALA A 80 12.65 -2.29 8.64
C ALA A 80 12.54 -1.24 9.77
N PRO A 81 13.41 -0.21 9.79
CA PRO A 81 13.40 0.86 10.79
C PRO A 81 12.29 1.87 10.50
N VAL A 82 11.06 1.38 10.38
CA VAL A 82 9.85 2.16 10.14
C VAL A 82 8.92 2.02 11.34
N HIS A 83 8.28 3.13 11.72
CA HIS A 83 7.31 3.09 12.81
C HIS A 83 6.12 2.19 12.45
N LEU A 84 5.58 1.51 13.47
CA LEU A 84 4.42 0.62 13.28
C LEU A 84 3.23 1.35 12.65
N TRP A 85 2.97 2.58 13.07
CA TRP A 85 1.88 3.40 12.52
C TRP A 85 2.07 3.67 11.01
N ALA A 86 3.32 3.86 10.56
CA ALA A 86 3.59 4.09 9.14
C ALA A 86 3.28 2.86 8.30
N SER A 87 3.61 1.66 8.78
CA SER A 87 3.22 0.40 8.12
C SER A 87 1.71 0.22 8.06
N ILE A 88 0.99 0.56 9.14
CA ILE A 88 -0.48 0.51 9.15
C ILE A 88 -1.05 1.48 8.11
N CYS A 89 -0.54 2.72 8.05
CA CYS A 89 -0.94 3.71 7.04
C CYS A 89 -0.70 3.21 5.62
N VAL A 90 0.45 2.59 5.33
CA VAL A 90 0.74 2.02 4.00
C VAL A 90 -0.27 0.93 3.64
N GLY A 91 -0.57 0.01 4.57
CA GLY A 91 -1.58 -1.03 4.33
C GLY A 91 -2.96 -0.45 4.01
N LEU A 92 -3.38 0.59 4.76
CA LEU A 92 -4.65 1.29 4.51
C LEU A 92 -4.66 2.03 3.18
N ILE A 93 -3.56 2.71 2.83
CA ILE A 93 -3.42 3.41 1.55
C ILE A 93 -3.49 2.43 0.39
N CYS A 94 -2.81 1.28 0.47
CA CYS A 94 -2.88 0.24 -0.56
C CYS A 94 -4.29 -0.30 -0.72
N PHE A 95 -4.99 -0.53 0.38
CA PHE A 95 -6.38 -0.98 0.35
C PHE A 95 -7.32 0.04 -0.32
N VAL A 96 -7.23 1.32 0.08
CA VAL A 96 -8.05 2.39 -0.50
C VAL A 96 -7.72 2.59 -1.99
N GLY A 97 -6.43 2.61 -2.32
CA GLY A 97 -5.95 2.74 -3.71
C GLY A 97 -6.45 1.60 -4.60
N GLY A 98 -6.38 0.36 -4.11
CA GLY A 98 -6.90 -0.80 -4.82
C GLY A 98 -8.41 -0.75 -5.03
N ILE A 99 -9.20 -0.46 -3.98
CA ILE A 99 -10.66 -0.34 -4.14
C ILE A 99 -11.04 0.78 -5.11
N LEU A 100 -10.39 1.94 -5.04
CA LEU A 100 -10.69 3.07 -5.92
C LEU A 100 -10.32 2.76 -7.37
N GLY A 101 -9.17 2.14 -7.63
CA GLY A 101 -8.76 1.71 -8.97
C GLY A 101 -9.85 0.83 -9.60
N ASP A 102 -10.20 -0.24 -8.89
CA ASP A 102 -11.17 -1.22 -9.37
C ASP A 102 -12.57 -0.61 -9.60
N LEU A 103 -12.97 0.37 -8.79
CA LEU A 103 -14.24 1.08 -8.96
C LEU A 103 -14.22 2.02 -10.18
N ILE A 104 -13.12 2.76 -10.38
CA ILE A 104 -12.93 3.63 -11.56
C ILE A 104 -12.96 2.78 -12.82
N GLU A 105 -12.25 1.65 -12.83
CA GLU A 105 -12.21 0.72 -13.95
C GLU A 105 -13.60 0.15 -14.26
N SER A 106 -14.32 -0.33 -13.22
CA SER A 106 -15.67 -0.86 -13.40
C SER A 106 -16.67 0.21 -13.90
N SER A 107 -16.44 1.48 -13.56
CA SER A 107 -17.27 2.61 -14.04
C SER A 107 -16.95 2.96 -15.49
N LEU A 108 -15.66 3.04 -15.85
CA LEU A 108 -15.21 3.28 -17.23
C LEU A 108 -15.73 2.21 -18.19
N LYS A 109 -15.69 0.92 -17.80
CA LYS A 109 -16.24 -0.17 -18.61
C LYS A 109 -17.75 -0.01 -18.89
N ARG A 110 -18.50 0.54 -17.95
CA ARG A 110 -19.94 0.81 -18.13
C ARG A 110 -20.21 1.98 -19.07
N GLU A 111 -19.38 3.03 -19.02
CA GLU A 111 -19.53 4.19 -19.89
C GLU A 111 -19.25 3.88 -21.36
N VAL A 112 -18.27 3.00 -21.62
CA VAL A 112 -17.89 2.65 -23.00
C VAL A 112 -18.72 1.48 -23.55
N ASN A 113 -19.61 0.87 -22.75
CA ASN A 113 -20.39 -0.32 -23.12
C ASN A 113 -19.52 -1.53 -23.55
N ILE A 114 -18.24 -1.53 -23.15
CA ILE A 114 -17.27 -2.59 -23.44
C ILE A 114 -17.01 -3.33 -22.13
N LYS A 115 -17.18 -4.65 -22.16
CA LYS A 115 -17.12 -5.49 -20.96
C LYS A 115 -15.69 -5.86 -20.54
N ASP A 116 -14.75 -5.87 -21.49
CA ASP A 116 -13.34 -6.20 -21.28
C ASP A 116 -12.44 -5.16 -21.96
N SER A 117 -11.48 -4.60 -21.22
CA SER A 117 -10.56 -3.55 -21.67
C SER A 117 -9.57 -4.01 -22.77
N GLY A 118 -9.64 -5.28 -23.18
CA GLY A 118 -8.87 -5.90 -24.26
C GLY A 118 -8.71 -7.41 -24.05
N ASP A 119 -8.34 -8.12 -25.12
CA ASP A 119 -8.13 -9.58 -25.14
C ASP A 119 -6.63 -9.95 -25.12
N VAL A 120 -5.83 -9.16 -24.38
CA VAL A 120 -4.36 -9.22 -24.42
C VAL A 120 -3.84 -10.53 -23.79
N LEU A 121 -4.61 -11.16 -22.90
CA LEU A 121 -4.28 -12.45 -22.29
C LEU A 121 -5.51 -13.38 -22.35
N PRO A 122 -5.46 -14.47 -23.15
CA PRO A 122 -6.61 -15.36 -23.32
C PRO A 122 -7.02 -15.98 -21.98
N GLY A 123 -8.25 -15.69 -21.54
CA GLY A 123 -8.83 -16.19 -20.28
C GLY A 123 -8.52 -15.38 -19.03
N HIS A 124 -7.91 -14.18 -19.14
CA HIS A 124 -7.47 -13.39 -17.97
C HIS A 124 -7.95 -11.93 -17.94
N GLY A 125 -8.75 -11.49 -18.93
CA GLY A 125 -9.25 -10.12 -19.02
C GLY A 125 -8.22 -9.14 -19.61
N GLY A 126 -8.53 -7.85 -19.53
CA GLY A 126 -7.67 -6.78 -20.05
C GLY A 126 -6.40 -6.58 -19.21
N LEU A 127 -5.29 -6.22 -19.86
CA LEU A 127 -4.06 -5.80 -19.17
C LEU A 127 -4.33 -4.61 -18.23
N LEU A 128 -5.23 -3.71 -18.64
CA LEU A 128 -5.68 -2.56 -17.86
C LEU A 128 -6.34 -2.96 -16.53
N ASP A 129 -7.10 -4.05 -16.52
CA ASP A 129 -7.79 -4.59 -15.33
C ASP A 129 -6.84 -5.15 -14.26
N ARG A 130 -5.54 -5.21 -14.56
CA ARG A 130 -4.51 -5.62 -13.60
C ARG A 130 -3.63 -4.47 -13.16
N PHE A 131 -3.55 -3.39 -13.92
CA PHE A 131 -2.63 -2.28 -13.64
C PHE A 131 -3.32 -1.07 -13.01
N ASP A 132 -4.63 -0.95 -13.12
CA ASP A 132 -5.44 0.13 -12.56
C ASP A 132 -5.19 0.33 -11.04
N SER A 133 -5.18 -0.77 -10.28
CA SER A 133 -4.96 -0.79 -8.85
C SER A 133 -3.51 -0.43 -8.48
N TYR A 134 -2.52 -0.82 -9.29
CA TYR A 134 -1.11 -0.48 -9.05
C TYR A 134 -0.78 0.97 -9.41
N ILE A 135 -1.40 1.55 -10.43
CA ILE A 135 -1.13 2.94 -10.82
C ILE A 135 -1.58 3.89 -9.71
N PHE A 136 -2.81 3.71 -9.22
CA PHE A 136 -3.35 4.57 -8.16
C PHE A 136 -2.64 4.34 -6.82
N THR A 137 -2.47 3.06 -6.45
CA THR A 137 -1.78 2.69 -5.20
C THR A 137 -0.30 3.11 -5.21
N GLY A 138 0.38 2.96 -6.34
CA GLY A 138 1.78 3.33 -6.50
C GLY A 138 2.02 4.83 -6.30
N ALA A 139 1.17 5.67 -6.90
CA ALA A 139 1.23 7.12 -6.70
C ALA A 139 1.01 7.49 -5.23
N LEU A 140 -0.03 6.97 -4.60
CA LEU A 140 -0.33 7.25 -3.18
C LEU A 140 0.79 6.78 -2.25
N CYS A 141 1.33 5.58 -2.47
CA CYS A 141 2.45 5.06 -1.70
C CYS A 141 3.70 5.92 -1.86
N TYR A 142 4.01 6.36 -3.08
CA TYR A 142 5.16 7.23 -3.34
C TYR A 142 5.05 8.55 -2.55
N PHE A 143 3.90 9.22 -2.63
CA PHE A 143 3.67 10.46 -1.88
C PHE A 143 3.76 10.24 -0.38
N PHE A 144 3.21 9.14 0.14
CA PHE A 144 3.29 8.81 1.55
C PHE A 144 4.73 8.60 2.02
N TRP A 145 5.52 7.80 1.29
CA TRP A 145 6.93 7.55 1.65
C TRP A 145 7.78 8.82 1.53
N TYR A 146 7.53 9.64 0.50
CA TYR A 146 8.17 10.95 0.35
C TYR A 146 7.88 11.86 1.55
N TRP A 147 6.59 11.97 1.93
CA TRP A 147 6.16 12.75 3.09
C TRP A 147 6.74 12.22 4.41
N TYR A 148 6.69 10.90 4.62
CA TYR A 148 7.23 10.24 5.80
C TYR A 148 8.73 10.48 5.97
N THR A 149 9.50 10.33 4.89
CA THR A 149 10.95 10.59 4.92
C THR A 149 11.27 12.08 5.09
N TRP A 150 10.48 12.98 4.51
CA TRP A 150 10.61 14.42 4.72
C TRP A 150 10.36 14.80 6.18
N LEU A 151 9.28 14.30 6.80
CA LEU A 151 8.99 14.51 8.21
C LEU A 151 10.10 13.95 9.11
N SER A 152 10.59 12.75 8.81
CA SER A 152 11.66 12.12 9.60
C SER A 152 12.95 12.94 9.57
N LYS A 153 13.31 13.51 8.41
CA LYS A 153 14.45 14.42 8.26
C LYS A 153 14.24 15.77 8.95
N GLY A 154 13.03 16.33 8.84
CA GLY A 154 12.68 17.59 9.51
C GLY A 154 12.68 17.50 11.04
N ALA A 155 12.14 16.40 11.57
CA ALA A 155 12.17 16.09 13.01
C ALA A 155 13.61 15.93 13.52
N PHE A 156 14.50 15.31 12.74
CA PHE A 156 15.92 15.21 13.07
C PHE A 156 16.58 16.58 13.17
N THR A 157 16.40 17.46 12.17
CA THR A 157 16.97 18.82 12.18
C THR A 157 16.47 19.64 13.37
N LEU A 158 15.19 19.52 13.74
CA LEU A 158 14.62 20.23 14.89
C LEU A 158 15.19 19.71 16.21
N SER A 159 15.37 18.39 16.35
CA SER A 159 15.98 17.78 17.53
C SER A 159 17.45 18.18 17.74
N ALA A 160 18.20 18.41 16.65
CA ALA A 160 19.59 18.85 16.70
C ALA A 160 19.75 20.33 17.13
N LEU A 161 18.69 21.13 16.98
CA LEU A 161 18.65 22.55 17.37
C LEU A 161 18.15 22.78 18.80
N LEU A 162 17.52 21.77 19.42
CA LEU A 162 16.93 21.88 20.76
C LEU A 162 17.88 21.32 21.84
N PRO A 163 17.83 21.86 23.08
CA PRO A 163 18.65 21.38 24.18
C PRO A 163 18.36 19.91 24.52
N PRO A 164 19.37 19.15 24.98
CA PRO A 164 19.19 17.73 25.34
C PRO A 164 18.12 17.58 26.42
N GLY A 165 17.04 16.85 26.12
CA GLY A 165 15.90 16.61 27.01
C GLY A 165 14.53 17.01 26.46
N THR A 166 14.46 17.75 25.35
CA THR A 166 13.19 17.97 24.65
C THR A 166 12.80 16.72 23.86
N ALA A 167 11.76 16.03 24.30
CA ALA A 167 11.18 14.89 23.57
C ALA A 167 10.59 15.37 22.24
N VAL A 168 11.30 15.17 21.14
CA VAL A 168 10.69 15.20 19.81
C VAL A 168 9.88 13.91 19.69
N LEU A 169 8.58 14.02 19.40
CA LEU A 169 7.59 12.92 19.36
C LEU A 169 7.92 11.78 18.38
N PHE A 170 9.02 11.85 17.65
CA PHE A 170 9.45 10.85 16.67
C PHE A 170 10.97 10.60 16.71
N PRO A 171 11.53 10.00 17.76
CA PRO A 171 12.88 9.46 17.67
C PRO A 171 12.78 8.02 17.16
N TYR A 172 13.37 7.74 16.00
CA TYR A 172 14.37 6.67 15.78
C TYR A 172 14.46 6.33 14.28
N VAL A 173 15.44 6.97 13.62
CA VAL A 173 16.28 6.31 12.63
C VAL A 173 17.58 6.02 13.39
N THR A 174 17.76 4.79 13.84
CA THR A 174 19.10 4.23 14.11
C THR A 174 19.31 3.06 13.20
#